data_AF-A0A2T3LAJ5-F1
#
_entry.id   AF-A0A2T3LAJ5-F1
#
_cell.length_a   1.000
_cell.length_b   1.000
_cell.length_c   1.000
_cell.angle_alpha   90.00
_cell.angle_beta   90.00
_cell.angle_gamma   90.00
#
_symmetry.space_group_name_H-M   'P 1'
#
loop_
_entity.id
_entity.type
_entity.pdbx_description
1 polymer ?
#
loop_
_entity_poly.entity_id
_entity_poly.type
_entity_poly.pdbx_seq_one_letter_code
_entity_poly.pdbx_strand_id
1 'polypeptide(L)'
;MNKDIKESDPRVIITLPQSKWVGENIIQAVYGLTAAAIMNYRLKAWQQGVHYRKVGITGVPSGSKAKILYNIHSINEWIDAYPQM
;
A
#
# COMPACT_ATOMS: atom_id res chain seq x y z
N MET A 1 -11.38 -38.29 -22.37
CA MET A 1 -12.36 -38.11 -21.28
C MET A 1 -11.61 -37.61 -20.06
N ASN A 2 -11.79 -36.32 -19.80
CA ASN A 2 -11.52 -35.49 -18.62
C ASN A 2 -10.14 -35.53 -17.94
N LYS A 3 -9.32 -34.54 -18.31
CA LYS A 3 -8.29 -33.95 -17.44
C LYS A 3 -9.01 -33.07 -16.42
N ASP A 4 -9.19 -33.56 -15.20
CA ASP A 4 -9.69 -32.72 -14.11
C ASP A 4 -8.61 -31.73 -13.69
N ILE A 5 -8.80 -30.50 -14.16
CA ILE A 5 -8.19 -29.28 -13.65
C ILE A 5 -8.65 -29.13 -12.19
N LYS A 6 -7.71 -29.06 -11.24
CA LYS A 6 -7.92 -28.28 -10.02
C LYS A 6 -6.85 -27.21 -9.98
N GLU A 7 -7.18 -26.11 -10.64
CA GLU A 7 -6.54 -24.81 -10.56
C GLU A 7 -6.56 -24.37 -9.10
N SER A 8 -5.46 -24.61 -8.38
CA SER A 8 -5.23 -24.00 -7.07
C SER A 8 -4.79 -22.57 -7.30
N ASP A 9 -5.74 -21.69 -7.64
CA ASP A 9 -5.54 -20.26 -7.45
C ASP A 9 -5.59 -19.98 -5.94
N PRO A 10 -4.47 -19.66 -5.27
CA PRO A 10 -4.51 -19.29 -3.87
C PRO A 10 -5.11 -17.89 -3.80
N ARG A 11 -6.44 -17.80 -3.76
CA ARG A 11 -7.14 -16.54 -3.46
C ARG A 11 -6.57 -15.98 -2.16
N VAL A 12 -5.73 -14.95 -2.26
CA VAL A 12 -5.14 -14.28 -1.10
C VAL A 12 -6.27 -13.50 -0.43
N ILE A 13 -6.75 -14.00 0.71
CA ILE A 13 -7.74 -13.30 1.53
C ILE A 13 -6.99 -12.23 2.34
N ILE A 14 -7.22 -10.96 2.03
CA ILE A 14 -6.64 -9.82 2.74
C ILE A 14 -7.74 -9.17 3.57
N THR A 15 -7.61 -9.21 4.90
CA THR A 15 -8.48 -8.44 5.79
C THR A 15 -7.93 -7.02 5.90
N LEU A 16 -8.66 -6.05 5.36
CA LEU A 16 -8.29 -4.65 5.49
C LEU A 16 -8.71 -4.10 6.86
N PRO A 17 -7.83 -3.38 7.56
CA PRO A 17 -8.22 -2.67 8.77
C PRO A 17 -9.21 -1.55 8.44
N GLN A 18 -10.14 -1.25 9.35
CA GLN A 18 -11.03 -0.08 9.19
C GLN A 18 -10.27 1.26 9.19
N SER A 19 -9.03 1.27 9.68
CA SER A 19 -8.15 2.44 9.63
C SER A 19 -7.69 2.71 8.20
N LYS A 20 -7.85 3.97 7.76
CA LYS A 20 -7.26 4.44 6.50
C LYS A 20 -5.73 4.39 6.49
N TRP A 21 -5.08 4.42 7.66
CA TRP A 21 -3.63 4.32 7.79
C TRP A 21 -3.20 2.86 7.93
N VAL A 22 -2.45 2.38 6.95
CA VAL A 22 -2.01 0.98 6.85
C VAL A 22 -0.50 0.87 6.70
N GLY A 23 0.05 -0.29 7.02
CA GLY A 23 1.47 -0.61 6.81
C GLY A 23 1.80 -0.88 5.35
N GLU A 24 3.09 -0.85 5.02
CA GLU A 24 3.58 -1.14 3.67
C GLU A 24 3.11 -2.50 3.16
N ASN A 25 3.11 -3.52 4.01
CA ASN A 25 2.66 -4.87 3.69
C ASN A 25 1.22 -4.92 3.15
N ILE A 26 0.33 -4.04 3.62
CA ILE A 26 -1.04 -3.96 3.11
C ILE A 26 -1.06 -3.36 1.70
N ILE A 27 -0.29 -2.29 1.47
CA ILE A 27 -0.15 -1.69 0.13
C ILE A 27 0.43 -2.72 -0.86
N GLN A 28 1.45 -3.49 -0.43
CA GLN A 28 2.02 -4.57 -1.24
C GLN A 28 0.98 -5.64 -1.56
N ALA A 29 0.21 -6.08 -0.57
CA ALA A 29 -0.79 -7.12 -0.75
C ALA A 29 -1.98 -6.67 -1.63
N VAL A 30 -2.43 -5.42 -1.47
CA VAL A 30 -3.60 -4.89 -2.19
C VAL A 30 -3.29 -4.56 -3.65
N TYR A 31 -2.15 -3.90 -3.91
CA TYR A 31 -1.83 -3.39 -5.25
C TYR A 31 -0.72 -4.18 -5.96
N GLY A 32 -0.14 -5.20 -5.32
CA GLY A 32 0.97 -5.98 -5.88
C GLY A 32 2.28 -5.20 -6.02
N LEU A 33 2.40 -4.02 -5.39
CA LEU A 33 3.58 -3.17 -5.51
C LEU A 33 4.75 -3.72 -4.67
N THR A 34 5.97 -3.60 -5.17
CA THR A 34 7.19 -3.92 -4.40
C THR A 34 7.56 -2.78 -3.45
N ALA A 35 8.37 -3.06 -2.43
CA ALA A 35 8.89 -2.02 -1.52
C ALA A 35 9.65 -0.92 -2.30
N ALA A 36 10.41 -1.32 -3.32
CA ALA A 36 11.12 -0.39 -4.20
C ALA A 36 10.16 0.49 -5.03
N ALA A 37 9.06 -0.09 -5.54
CA ALA A 37 8.04 0.68 -6.26
C ALA A 37 7.35 1.67 -5.32
N ILE A 38 6.96 1.25 -4.12
CA ILE A 38 6.34 2.10 -3.10
C ILE A 38 7.28 3.26 -2.70
N MET A 39 8.58 2.98 -2.54
CA MET A 39 9.58 4.03 -2.32
C MET A 39 9.62 5.02 -3.48
N ASN A 40 9.63 4.54 -4.73
CA ASN A 40 9.58 5.41 -5.91
C ASN A 40 8.31 6.27 -5.96
N TYR A 41 7.14 5.72 -5.63
CA TYR A 41 5.91 6.50 -5.53
C TYR A 41 6.04 7.61 -4.49
N ARG A 42 6.58 7.33 -3.30
CA ARG A 42 6.82 8.36 -2.26
C ARG A 42 7.78 9.46 -2.68
N LEU A 43 8.72 9.17 -3.58
CA LEU A 43 9.70 10.14 -4.07
C LEU A 43 9.17 10.98 -5.24
N LYS A 44 8.19 10.48 -6.00
CA LYS A 44 7.81 11.07 -7.29
C LYS A 44 6.36 11.54 -7.38
N ALA A 45 5.42 10.86 -6.70
CA ALA A 45 3.98 11.05 -6.92
C ALA A 45 3.20 11.22 -5.62
N TRP A 46 3.43 10.34 -4.64
CA TRP A 46 2.74 10.36 -3.36
C TRP A 46 3.29 11.44 -2.45
N GLN A 47 2.38 12.22 -1.87
CA GLN A 47 2.69 13.35 -1.02
C GLN A 47 2.63 12.99 0.47
N GLN A 48 3.66 13.41 1.23
CA GLN A 48 3.67 13.27 2.70
C GLN A 48 2.55 14.11 3.31
N GLY A 49 1.81 13.55 4.28
CA GLY A 49 0.64 14.18 4.90
C GLY A 49 -0.69 13.76 4.27
N VAL A 50 -0.68 13.46 2.97
CA VAL A 50 -1.85 13.02 2.18
C VAL A 50 -1.84 11.50 2.00
N HIS A 51 -0.86 10.98 1.26
CA HIS A 51 -0.75 9.59 0.85
C HIS A 51 0.06 8.75 1.84
N TYR A 52 1.02 9.36 2.54
CA TYR A 52 1.81 8.68 3.55
C TYR A 52 2.22 9.60 4.70
N ARG A 53 2.53 9.04 5.86
CA ARG A 53 3.04 9.77 7.03
C ARG A 53 4.16 9.00 7.72
N LYS A 54 5.09 9.73 8.32
CA LYS A 54 6.12 9.17 9.21
C LYS A 54 5.61 9.25 10.65
N VAL A 55 5.59 8.13 11.34
CA VAL A 55 5.13 8.00 12.72
C VAL A 55 6.31 7.50 13.56
N GLY A 56 6.83 8.38 14.40
CA GLY A 56 7.84 8.05 15.42
C GLY A 56 7.19 7.73 16.76
N ILE A 57 7.87 6.93 17.59
CA ILE A 57 7.41 6.60 18.95
C ILE A 57 7.47 7.78 19.92
N THR A 58 8.21 8.83 19.58
CA THR A 58 8.40 10.04 20.40
C THR A 58 7.46 11.18 20.02
N GLY A 59 6.50 10.94 19.12
CA GLY A 59 5.63 12.00 18.58
C GLY A 59 6.33 12.94 17.59
N VAL A 60 7.64 12.79 17.36
CA VAL A 60 8.39 13.56 16.36
C VAL A 60 8.64 12.68 15.13
N PRO A 61 8.35 13.15 13.90
CA PRO A 61 8.56 12.39 12.67
C PRO A 61 10.06 12.21 12.30
N SER A 62 10.98 12.78 13.09
CA SER A 62 12.43 12.73 12.88
C SER A 62 13.09 11.69 13.78
N GLY A 63 13.14 10.45 13.31
CA GLY A 63 13.97 9.42 13.92
C GLY A 63 14.25 8.31 12.93
N SER A 64 15.44 7.72 12.99
CA SER A 64 15.83 6.54 12.21
C SER A 64 14.89 5.33 12.42
N LYS A 65 14.04 5.38 13.45
CA LYS A 65 13.04 4.37 13.81
C LYS A 65 11.60 4.74 13.44
N ALA A 66 11.36 5.85 12.75
CA ALA A 66 10.01 6.24 12.35
C ALA A 66 9.45 5.23 11.34
N LYS A 67 8.24 4.72 11.62
CA LYS A 67 7.49 3.86 10.69
C LYS A 67 6.78 4.74 9.66
N ILE A 68 6.62 4.22 8.44
CA ILE A 68 5.83 4.88 7.41
C ILE A 68 4.49 4.17 7.32
N LEU A 69 3.41 4.94 7.45
CA LEU A 69 2.05 4.49 7.22
C LEU A 69 1.50 5.14 5.96
N TYR A 70 0.63 4.42 5.26
CA TYR A 70 0.05 4.82 3.98
C TYR A 70 -1.46 5.02 4.14
N ASN A 71 -1.99 6.06 3.51
CA ASN A 71 -3.42 6.32 3.48
C ASN A 71 -4.03 5.60 2.29
N ILE A 72 -4.62 4.43 2.55
CA ILE A 72 -5.14 3.56 1.48
C ILE A 72 -6.28 4.23 0.70
N HIS A 73 -7.11 5.06 1.36
CA HIS A 73 -8.20 5.76 0.68
C HIS A 73 -7.67 6.79 -0.31
N SER A 74 -6.74 7.65 0.12
CA SER A 74 -6.18 8.67 -0.79
C SER A 74 -5.30 8.08 -1.88
N ILE A 75 -4.69 6.91 -1.65
CA ILE A 75 -3.99 6.17 -2.71
C ILE A 75 -4.99 5.60 -3.71
N ASN A 76 -6.13 5.04 -3.28
CA ASN A 76 -7.20 4.62 -4.20
C ASN A 76 -7.71 5.80 -5.03
N GLU A 77 -8.03 6.93 -4.41
CA GLU A 77 -8.47 8.14 -5.11
C GLU A 77 -7.45 8.59 -6.17
N TRP A 78 -6.16 8.50 -5.85
CA TRP A 78 -5.08 8.82 -6.80
C TRP A 78 -5.00 7.83 -7.95
N ILE A 79 -5.16 6.52 -7.69
CA ILE A 79 -5.18 5.47 -8.71
C ILE A 79 -6.39 5.65 -9.64
N ASP A 80 -7.57 5.89 -9.08
CA ASP A 80 -8.82 6.07 -9.82
C ASP A 80 -8.77 7.32 -10.72
N ALA A 81 -8.08 8.37 -10.27
CA ALA A 81 -7.86 9.59 -11.04
C ALA A 81 -6.69 9.49 -12.05
N TYR A 82 -5.92 8.39 -12.04
CA TYR A 82 -4.72 8.29 -12.86
C TYR A 82 -5.09 8.17 -14.36
N PRO A 83 -4.55 9.03 -15.26
CA PRO A 83 -4.87 8.98 -16.67
C PRO A 83 -4.57 7.60 -17.30
N GLN A 84 -5.58 7.02 -17.93
CA GLN A 84 -5.44 5.83 -18.77
C GLN A 84 -5.33 6.31 -20.22
N MET A 85 -4.14 6.20 -20.81
CA MET A 85 -3.91 6.53 -22.22
C MET A 85 -4.29 5.35 -23.12
#